data_AF-A0A7N5KGT5-F1
#
_entry.id   AF-A0A7N5KGT5-F1
#
_cell.length_a   1.000
_cell.length_b   1.000
_cell.length_c   1.000
_cell.angle_alpha   90.00
_cell.angle_beta   90.00
_cell.angle_gamma   90.00
#
_symmetry.space_group_name_H-M   'P 1'
#
loop_
_entity.id
_entity.type
_entity.pdbx_description
1 polymer ?
#
loop_
_entity_poly.entity_id
_entity_poly.type
_entity_poly.pdbx_seq_one_letter_code
_entity_poly.pdbx_strand_id
1 'polypeptide(L)'
;MSLLLPLPLPLLVFPLSLAVSISGSGQMWKALSYFVVLPGVGVSVLNVFLKSHHGKHQRPKFMAYPHLHIRSKPFPWGDDYHTLFPNSCMNPLPTSYEDQ
;
A
#
# COMPACT_ATOMS: atom_id res chain seq x y z
N MET A 1 50.86 39.21 -24.47
CA MET A 1 50.48 39.39 -23.05
C MET A 1 49.15 38.71 -22.84
N SER A 2 49.17 37.65 -22.05
CA SER A 2 48.04 36.76 -21.77
C SER A 2 46.92 37.45 -20.97
N LEU A 3 45.73 36.83 -21.05
CA LEU A 3 44.60 36.86 -20.11
C LEU A 3 43.51 37.92 -20.31
N LEU A 4 42.35 37.49 -20.81
CA LEU A 4 41.15 37.32 -19.97
C LEU A 4 40.13 36.39 -20.67
N LEU A 5 39.74 35.31 -19.99
CA LEU A 5 38.72 34.32 -20.40
C LEU A 5 37.28 34.87 -20.17
N PRO A 6 36.23 34.21 -20.73
CA PRO A 6 34.95 34.78 -21.13
C PRO A 6 33.89 34.78 -20.03
N LEU A 7 32.96 35.74 -20.10
CA LEU A 7 31.73 35.72 -19.30
C LEU A 7 30.61 35.03 -20.10
N PRO A 8 30.02 33.91 -19.64
CA PRO A 8 28.87 33.31 -20.30
C PRO A 8 27.59 34.01 -19.81
N LEU A 9 26.80 34.54 -20.74
CA LEU A 9 25.42 34.96 -20.48
C LEU A 9 24.57 33.70 -20.23
N PRO A 10 23.97 33.51 -19.05
CA PRO A 10 22.97 32.47 -18.87
C PRO A 10 21.64 32.98 -19.44
N LEU A 11 21.33 32.58 -20.67
CA LEU A 11 19.97 32.71 -21.18
C LEU A 11 19.05 31.78 -20.36
N LEU A 12 18.00 32.40 -19.86
CA LEU A 12 16.70 31.80 -19.57
C LEU A 12 16.63 30.85 -18.36
N VAL A 13 16.32 31.51 -17.26
CA VAL A 13 15.78 31.01 -16.00
C VAL A 13 14.56 30.10 -16.23
N PHE A 14 14.71 28.80 -15.99
CA PHE A 14 13.68 28.01 -15.33
C PHE A 14 14.38 27.19 -14.25
N PRO A 15 13.97 27.39 -12.99
CA PRO A 15 12.93 26.48 -12.53
C PRO A 15 11.72 27.24 -12.03
N LEU A 16 10.55 26.67 -12.31
CA LEU A 16 9.36 26.77 -11.48
C LEU A 16 9.73 26.21 -10.08
N SER A 17 10.55 26.94 -9.34
CA SER A 17 10.72 26.73 -7.93
C SER A 17 9.46 27.34 -7.33
N LEU A 18 8.47 26.49 -7.06
CA LEU A 18 7.36 26.82 -6.19
C LEU A 18 8.00 27.22 -4.84
N ALA A 19 8.32 28.50 -4.69
CA ALA A 19 8.85 29.06 -3.46
C ALA A 19 7.70 29.08 -2.46
N VAL A 20 7.42 27.91 -1.88
CA VAL A 20 6.75 27.82 -0.59
C VAL A 20 7.71 28.51 0.39
N SER A 21 7.34 29.73 0.76
CA SER A 21 8.05 30.52 1.77
C SER A 21 8.07 29.74 3.09
N ILE A 22 9.25 29.31 3.54
CA ILE A 22 9.44 28.55 4.78
C ILE A 22 9.53 29.52 5.95
N SER A 23 8.40 30.10 6.31
CA SER A 23 8.23 30.80 7.59
C SER A 23 7.25 30.00 8.44
N GLY A 24 7.77 28.96 9.11
CA GLY A 24 7.02 28.10 10.05
C GLY A 24 6.81 26.67 9.55
N SER A 25 7.86 25.85 9.59
CA SER A 25 7.83 24.44 9.14
C SER A 25 6.66 23.64 9.72
N GLY A 26 6.33 23.81 11.01
CA GLY A 26 5.23 23.10 11.66
C GLY A 26 3.83 23.41 11.10
N GLN A 27 3.56 24.66 10.72
CA GLN A 27 2.26 25.03 10.14
C GLN A 27 2.11 24.50 8.71
N MET A 28 3.21 24.49 7.95
CA MET A 28 3.26 23.89 6.60
C MET A 28 2.95 22.39 6.64
N TRP A 29 3.63 21.61 7.51
CA TRP A 29 3.37 20.17 7.64
C TRP A 29 1.95 19.86 8.11
N LYS A 30 1.38 20.73 8.96
CA LYS A 30 -0.02 20.63 9.38
C LYS A 30 -0.96 20.84 8.21
N ALA A 31 -0.74 21.88 7.39
CA ALA A 31 -1.54 22.14 6.20
C ALA A 31 -1.44 21.01 5.16
N LEU A 32 -0.23 20.52 4.85
CA LEU A 32 -0.07 19.38 3.93
C LEU A 32 -0.81 18.13 4.42
N SER A 33 -0.72 17.83 5.72
CA SER A 33 -1.44 16.69 6.29
C SER A 33 -2.95 16.81 6.09
N TYR A 34 -3.55 17.98 6.39
CA TYR A 34 -4.99 18.16 6.29
C TYR A 34 -5.52 18.30 4.87
N PHE A 35 -4.78 18.96 3.98
CA PHE A 35 -5.27 19.31 2.65
C PHE A 35 -4.78 18.36 1.54
N VAL A 36 -3.72 17.60 1.79
CA VAL A 36 -3.16 16.67 0.78
C VAL A 36 -3.26 15.23 1.25
N VAL A 37 -2.72 14.93 2.44
CA VAL A 37 -2.64 13.53 2.91
C VAL A 37 -4.02 12.98 3.25
N LEU A 38 -4.80 13.67 4.09
CA LEU A 38 -6.14 13.19 4.47
C LEU A 38 -7.09 13.02 3.27
N PRO A 39 -7.19 13.96 2.32
CA PRO A 39 -8.00 13.75 1.12
C PRO A 39 -7.47 12.62 0.24
N GLY A 40 -6.15 12.49 0.09
CA GLY A 40 -5.53 11.40 -0.67
C GLY A 40 -5.83 10.02 -0.08
N VAL A 41 -5.71 9.87 1.24
CA VAL A 41 -6.09 8.65 1.95
C VAL A 41 -7.60 8.40 1.79
N GLY A 42 -8.43 9.42 1.93
CA GLY A 42 -9.88 9.32 1.76
C GLY A 42 -10.29 8.79 0.38
N VAL A 43 -9.69 9.30 -0.70
CA VAL A 43 -9.92 8.80 -2.07
C VAL A 43 -9.47 7.34 -2.21
N SER A 44 -8.32 6.98 -1.63
CA SER A 44 -7.80 5.60 -1.70
C SER A 44 -8.71 4.61 -0.96
N VAL A 45 -9.21 4.99 0.22
CA VAL A 45 -10.17 4.18 1.00
C VAL A 45 -11.48 4.04 0.24
N LEU A 46 -12.01 5.14 -0.34
CA LEU A 46 -13.23 5.10 -1.13
C LEU A 46 -13.10 4.18 -2.35
N ASN A 47 -11.96 4.21 -3.05
CA ASN A 47 -11.69 3.33 -4.18
C ASN A 47 -11.78 1.85 -3.78
N VAL A 48 -11.07 1.47 -2.72
CA VAL A 48 -11.07 0.08 -2.22
C VAL A 48 -12.44 -0.31 -1.68
N PHE A 49 -13.14 0.61 -1.00
CA PHE A 49 -14.48 0.37 -0.48
C PHE A 49 -15.49 0.07 -1.59
N LEU A 50 -15.52 0.90 -2.63
CA LEU A 50 -16.39 0.68 -3.79
C LEU A 50 -16.04 -0.62 -4.54
N LYS A 51 -14.74 -0.92 -4.69
CA LYS A 51 -14.28 -2.15 -5.33
C LYS A 51 -14.63 -3.40 -4.51
N SER A 52 -14.52 -3.32 -3.18
CA SER A 52 -14.88 -4.39 -2.25
C SER A 52 -16.38 -4.71 -2.29
N HIS A 53 -17.24 -3.67 -2.37
CA HIS A 53 -18.69 -3.85 -2.43
C HIS A 53 -19.18 -4.54 -3.72
N HIS A 54 -18.51 -4.28 -4.86
CA HIS A 54 -18.86 -4.89 -6.15
C HIS A 54 -18.11 -6.21 -6.42
N GLY A 55 -16.96 -6.41 -5.78
CA GLY A 55 -16.11 -7.57 -5.97
C GLY A 55 -16.48 -8.71 -5.03
N LYS A 56 -17.56 -9.43 -5.30
CA LYS A 56 -17.67 -10.81 -4.80
C LYS A 56 -16.54 -11.61 -5.47
N HIS A 57 -15.38 -11.72 -4.81
CA HIS A 57 -14.34 -12.63 -5.25
C HIS A 57 -14.96 -14.02 -5.22
N GLN A 58 -15.16 -14.62 -6.40
CA GLN A 58 -15.56 -16.01 -6.46
C GLN A 58 -14.46 -16.82 -5.78
N ARG A 59 -14.85 -17.53 -4.72
CA ARG A 59 -13.97 -18.44 -4.01
C ARG A 59 -13.37 -19.42 -5.02
N PRO A 60 -12.04 -19.55 -5.07
CA PRO A 60 -11.41 -20.51 -5.96
C PRO A 60 -11.81 -21.93 -5.55
N LYS A 61 -11.94 -22.82 -6.54
CA LYS A 61 -12.17 -24.25 -6.26
C LYS A 61 -10.98 -24.79 -5.48
N PHE A 62 -11.24 -25.59 -4.45
CA PHE A 62 -10.18 -26.21 -3.68
C PHE A 62 -9.37 -27.16 -4.57
N MET A 63 -8.04 -27.01 -4.55
CA MET A 63 -7.11 -27.95 -5.16
C MET A 63 -6.02 -28.22 -4.11
N ALA A 64 -5.87 -29.50 -3.74
CA ALA A 64 -4.88 -29.94 -2.77
C ALA A 64 -3.47 -29.96 -3.38
N TYR A 65 -2.94 -28.78 -3.64
CA TYR A 65 -1.57 -28.64 -4.12
C TYR A 65 -0.58 -29.14 -3.05
N PRO A 66 0.40 -29.97 -3.41
CA PRO A 66 1.32 -30.58 -2.44
C PRO A 66 2.23 -29.55 -1.74
N HIS A 67 2.35 -28.34 -2.28
CA HIS A 67 3.14 -27.25 -1.71
C HIS A 67 2.32 -26.26 -0.87
N LEU A 68 0.99 -26.37 -0.86
CA LEU A 68 0.10 -25.53 -0.05
C LEU A 68 -0.38 -26.31 1.18
N HIS A 69 -0.72 -25.58 2.24
CA HIS A 69 -1.27 -26.16 3.48
C HIS A 69 -0.41 -27.27 4.13
N ILE A 70 0.90 -27.26 3.88
CA ILE A 70 1.83 -28.20 4.52
C ILE A 70 1.81 -27.93 6.04
N ARG A 71 1.56 -28.99 6.81
CA ARG A 71 1.64 -28.99 8.28
C ARG A 71 2.67 -30.02 8.72
N SER A 72 3.86 -29.57 9.10
CA SER A 72 4.91 -30.44 9.67
C SER A 72 4.84 -30.54 11.19
N LYS A 73 4.27 -29.53 11.86
CA LYS A 73 4.06 -29.46 13.31
C LYS A 73 2.72 -28.77 13.60
N PRO A 74 1.99 -29.20 14.65
CA PRO A 74 0.79 -28.51 15.12
C PRO A 74 1.08 -27.06 15.55
N PHE A 75 0.08 -26.18 15.40
CA PHE A 75 0.15 -24.83 15.95
C PHE A 75 0.04 -24.85 17.48
N PRO A 76 0.72 -23.93 18.20
CA PRO A 76 0.66 -23.89 19.66
C PRO A 76 -0.62 -23.24 20.23
N TRP A 77 -1.71 -23.21 19.47
CA TRP A 77 -3.02 -22.66 19.85
C TRP A 77 -4.15 -23.40 19.14
N GLY A 78 -5.36 -23.32 19.68
CA GLY A 78 -6.56 -23.84 19.03
C GLY A 78 -6.52 -25.35 18.83
N ASP A 79 -6.89 -25.80 17.63
CA ASP A 79 -7.06 -27.20 17.23
C ASP A 79 -5.91 -27.72 16.36
N ASP A 80 -4.73 -27.11 16.46
CA ASP A 80 -3.50 -27.44 15.72
C ASP A 80 -3.51 -27.16 14.21
N TYR A 81 -4.67 -27.15 13.56
CA TYR A 81 -4.80 -27.02 12.10
C TYR A 81 -5.17 -25.62 11.63
N HIS A 82 -5.81 -24.83 12.49
CA HIS A 82 -6.18 -23.45 12.20
C HIS A 82 -5.05 -22.44 12.44
N THR A 83 -4.79 -21.61 11.43
CA THR A 83 -3.90 -20.45 11.53
C THR A 83 -4.44 -19.42 12.54
N LEU A 84 -3.60 -18.51 13.05
CA LEU A 84 -4.01 -17.42 13.97
C LEU A 84 -5.20 -16.57 13.48
N PHE A 85 -5.30 -16.35 12.18
CA PHE A 85 -6.41 -15.60 11.56
C PHE A 85 -7.17 -16.54 10.62
N PRO A 86 -8.00 -17.46 11.15
CA PRO A 86 -8.75 -18.38 10.33
C PRO A 86 -9.89 -17.64 9.62
N ASN A 87 -10.11 -17.97 8.35
CA ASN A 87 -11.24 -17.49 7.56
C ASN A 87 -11.88 -18.70 6.88
N SER A 88 -12.93 -19.27 7.48
CA SER A 88 -13.60 -20.50 7.00
C SER A 88 -14.03 -20.41 5.53
N CYS A 89 -14.38 -19.21 5.08
CA CYS A 89 -14.82 -18.96 3.72
C CYS A 89 -13.67 -19.02 2.69
N MET A 90 -12.45 -18.60 3.05
CA MET A 90 -11.36 -18.37 2.08
C MET A 90 -10.11 -19.22 2.33
N ASN A 91 -9.88 -19.68 3.55
CA ASN A 91 -8.72 -20.46 3.95
C ASN A 91 -9.15 -21.93 4.11
N PRO A 92 -8.84 -22.80 3.15
CA PRO A 92 -9.14 -24.21 3.29
C PRO A 92 -8.14 -24.90 4.25
N LEU A 93 -8.60 -25.98 4.87
CA LEU A 93 -7.74 -26.95 5.53
C LEU A 93 -6.97 -27.80 4.50
N PRO A 94 -5.97 -28.59 4.94
CA PRO A 94 -5.26 -29.50 4.06
C PRO A 94 -6.16 -30.49 3.30
N THR A 95 -7.36 -30.77 3.83
CA THR A 95 -8.33 -31.73 3.28
C THR A 95 -9.42 -31.09 2.42
N SER A 96 -9.96 -29.95 2.84
CA SER A 96 -11.08 -29.26 2.17
C SER A 96 -11.33 -27.89 2.81
N TYR A 97 -12.33 -27.17 2.31
CA TYR A 97 -12.90 -26.06 3.06
C TYR A 97 -13.89 -26.55 4.12
N GLU A 98 -14.07 -25.76 5.18
CA GLU A 98 -14.96 -26.08 6.31
C GLU A 98 -16.46 -26.10 5.95
N ASP A 99 -16.88 -25.28 4.98
CA ASP A 99 -18.29 -25.14 4.60
C ASP A 99 -18.78 -26.26 3.65
N GLN A 100 -18.00 -27.32 3.45
CA GLN A 100 -18.25 -28.37 2.46
C GLN A 100 -18.60 -29.71 3.10
#